data_AF-A0A1X0RMS5-F1
#
_entry.id   AF-A0A1X0RMS5-F1
#
_cell.length_a   1.000
_cell.length_b   1.000
_cell.length_c   1.000
_cell.angle_alpha   90.00
_cell.angle_beta   90.00
_cell.angle_gamma   90.00
#
_symmetry.space_group_name_H-M   'P 1'
#
loop_
_entity.id
_entity.type
_entity.pdbx_description
1 polymer ?
#
loop_
_entity_poly.entity_id
_entity_poly.type
_entity_poly.pdbx_seq_one_letter_code
_entity_poly.pdbx_strand_id
1 'polypeptide(L)'
;KGNKKEDKKKGASKKKEKALLRETEKRNAVMTAFSKYYEAEWGSERWPILLEALKRPVRHCIMINKYAQIDQVKAKLKDTLHDLVMLDFLSIPCYASKTCSRFPPPSKDSHEITDYYILDAGSVLATEALDIQPDDHVLDLCAAPGGKTLSILQRLDKQYGRLTSNEIASDRRRRLRQVIESYLPPDVLADVSTVVGRDG
;
A
#
# COMPACT_ATOMS: atom_id res chain seq x y z
N LYS A 1 -33.71 -50.51 -13.56
CA LYS A 1 -33.73 -49.98 -12.17
C LYS A 1 -32.50 -49.09 -11.97
N GLY A 2 -32.62 -47.79 -12.22
CA GLY A 2 -31.53 -46.82 -12.05
C GLY A 2 -31.48 -46.32 -10.62
N ASN A 3 -30.33 -46.41 -9.97
CA ASN A 3 -30.15 -46.02 -8.57
C ASN A 3 -29.55 -44.60 -8.54
N LYS A 4 -30.35 -43.60 -8.14
CA LYS A 4 -29.88 -42.23 -7.86
C LYS A 4 -29.04 -42.24 -6.58
N LYS A 5 -27.76 -41.88 -6.65
CA LYS A 5 -26.96 -41.48 -5.48
C LYS A 5 -27.34 -40.04 -5.12
N GLU A 6 -28.05 -39.87 -4.01
CA GLU A 6 -28.16 -38.58 -3.33
C GLU A 6 -26.83 -38.25 -2.65
N ASP A 7 -26.19 -37.17 -3.08
CA ASP A 7 -25.06 -36.57 -2.38
C ASP A 7 -25.51 -35.95 -1.06
N LYS A 8 -25.38 -36.71 0.04
CA LYS A 8 -25.48 -36.18 1.40
C LYS A 8 -24.25 -35.31 1.70
N LYS A 9 -24.42 -33.98 1.65
CA LYS A 9 -23.50 -33.01 2.28
C LYS A 9 -23.33 -33.40 3.77
N LYS A 10 -22.19 -33.97 4.14
CA LYS A 10 -21.82 -34.22 5.55
C LYS A 10 -21.71 -32.88 6.29
N GLY A 11 -22.58 -32.67 7.28
CA GLY A 11 -22.53 -31.52 8.19
C GLY A 11 -21.19 -31.45 8.93
N ALA A 12 -20.73 -30.23 9.22
CA ALA A 12 -19.49 -30.01 9.94
C ALA A 12 -19.49 -30.71 11.32
N SER A 13 -18.35 -31.29 11.73
CA SER A 13 -18.19 -31.93 13.05
C SER A 13 -18.52 -30.95 14.19
N LYS A 14 -19.22 -31.40 15.23
CA LYS A 14 -19.57 -30.59 16.44
C LYS A 14 -18.39 -29.79 17.01
N LYS A 15 -17.16 -30.31 16.88
CA LYS A 15 -15.93 -29.62 17.30
C LYS A 15 -15.62 -28.38 16.44
N LYS A 16 -15.85 -28.46 15.13
CA LYS A 16 -15.66 -27.35 14.17
C LYS A 16 -16.72 -26.27 14.37
N GLU A 17 -17.96 -26.68 14.64
CA GLU A 17 -19.06 -25.76 14.96
C GLU A 17 -18.79 -24.97 16.25
N LYS A 18 -18.36 -25.64 17.32
CA LYS A 18 -17.98 -24.99 18.59
C LYS A 18 -16.78 -24.04 18.43
N ALA A 19 -15.81 -24.39 17.58
CA ALA A 19 -14.66 -23.52 17.30
C ALA A 19 -15.08 -22.26 16.55
N LEU A 20 -15.94 -22.40 15.54
CA LEU A 20 -16.49 -21.27 14.78
C LEU A 20 -17.33 -20.32 15.66
N LEU A 21 -18.10 -20.89 16.59
CA LEU A 21 -18.88 -20.10 17.54
C LEU A 21 -17.96 -19.23 18.42
N ARG A 22 -16.90 -19.82 18.98
CA ARG A 22 -15.91 -19.11 19.80
C ARG A 22 -15.15 -18.03 19.03
N GLU A 23 -14.80 -18.30 17.77
CA GLU A 23 -14.14 -17.31 16.91
C GLU A 23 -15.07 -16.12 16.62
N THR A 24 -16.35 -16.40 16.36
CA THR A 24 -17.38 -15.37 16.14
C THR A 24 -17.58 -14.52 17.41
N GLU A 25 -17.71 -15.15 18.58
CA GLU A 25 -17.80 -14.46 19.87
C GLU A 25 -16.60 -13.55 20.11
N LYS A 26 -15.38 -14.06 19.88
CA LYS A 26 -14.15 -13.28 20.01
C LYS A 26 -14.12 -12.09 19.06
N ARG A 27 -14.48 -12.30 17.79
CA ARG A 27 -14.54 -11.22 16.78
C ARG A 27 -15.56 -10.15 17.19
N ASN A 28 -16.73 -10.55 17.67
CA ASN A 28 -17.76 -9.63 18.13
C ASN A 28 -17.29 -8.84 19.35
N ALA A 29 -16.66 -9.49 20.33
CA ALA A 29 -16.10 -8.81 21.51
C ALA A 29 -15.02 -7.77 21.13
N VAL A 30 -14.12 -8.12 20.20
CA VAL A 30 -13.12 -7.18 19.67
C VAL A 30 -13.80 -6.01 18.96
N MET A 31 -14.81 -6.28 18.13
CA MET A 31 -15.55 -5.24 17.41
C MET A 31 -16.30 -4.31 18.37
N THR A 32 -16.91 -4.85 19.44
CA THR A 32 -17.59 -4.05 20.47
C THR A 32 -16.60 -3.16 21.20
N ALA A 33 -15.44 -3.68 21.62
CA ALA A 33 -14.42 -2.88 22.29
C ALA A 33 -13.84 -1.79 21.38
N PHE A 34 -13.55 -2.14 20.13
CA PHE A 34 -13.08 -1.21 19.10
C PHE A 34 -14.09 -0.09 18.84
N SER A 35 -15.37 -0.43 18.63
CA SER A 35 -16.43 0.56 18.43
C SER A 35 -16.61 1.44 19.66
N LYS A 36 -16.63 0.88 20.87
CA LYS A 36 -16.78 1.66 22.11
C LYS A 36 -15.66 2.69 22.25
N TYR A 37 -14.42 2.31 21.94
CA TYR A 37 -13.28 3.23 22.00
C TYR A 37 -13.44 4.38 20.99
N TYR A 38 -13.63 4.07 19.71
CA TYR A 38 -13.68 5.10 18.67
C TYR A 38 -14.97 5.92 18.67
N GLU A 39 -16.08 5.39 19.19
CA GLU A 39 -17.28 6.19 19.44
C GLU A 39 -17.04 7.25 20.53
N ALA A 40 -16.23 6.94 21.55
CA ALA A 40 -15.85 7.93 22.56
C ALA A 40 -14.92 9.02 21.97
N GLU A 41 -14.00 8.66 21.08
CA GLU A 41 -13.06 9.59 20.44
C GLU A 41 -13.71 10.48 19.36
N TRP A 42 -14.61 9.92 18.56
CA TRP A 42 -15.17 10.59 17.38
C TRP A 42 -16.65 10.97 17.52
N GLY A 43 -17.31 10.54 18.61
CA GLY A 43 -18.72 10.78 18.88
C GLY A 43 -19.67 9.80 18.19
N SER A 44 -20.87 9.67 18.75
CA SER A 44 -21.93 8.75 18.29
C SER A 44 -22.51 9.10 16.90
N GLU A 45 -22.30 10.33 16.41
CA GLU A 45 -22.76 10.75 15.08
C GLU A 45 -21.76 10.40 13.98
N ARG A 46 -20.46 10.66 14.21
CA ARG A 46 -19.42 10.48 13.18
C ARG A 46 -18.89 9.05 13.14
N TRP A 47 -18.79 8.38 14.28
CA TRP A 47 -18.22 7.04 14.33
C TRP A 47 -18.94 6.01 13.44
N PRO A 48 -20.29 5.93 13.43
CA PRO A 48 -20.99 4.97 12.56
C PRO A 48 -20.63 5.14 11.07
N ILE A 49 -20.43 6.38 10.62
CA ILE A 49 -20.04 6.71 9.24
C ILE A 49 -18.61 6.23 8.95
N LEU A 50 -17.67 6.50 9.87
CA LEU A 50 -16.28 6.06 9.75
C LEU A 50 -16.16 4.53 9.77
N LEU A 51 -16.88 3.88 10.68
CA LEU A 51 -16.93 2.43 10.77
C LEU A 51 -17.46 1.80 9.49
N GLU A 52 -18.50 2.39 8.89
CA GLU A 52 -19.02 1.89 7.62
C GLU A 52 -18.04 2.11 6.46
N ALA A 53 -17.29 3.22 6.47
CA ALA A 53 -16.21 3.43 5.51
C ALA A 53 -15.07 2.41 5.66
N LEU A 54 -14.67 2.08 6.91
CA LEU A 54 -13.62 1.08 7.21
C LEU A 54 -13.96 -0.33 6.73
N LYS A 55 -15.25 -0.67 6.61
CA LYS A 55 -15.70 -1.96 6.08
C LYS A 55 -15.64 -2.05 4.55
N ARG A 56 -15.55 -0.93 3.85
CA ARG A 56 -15.48 -0.92 2.38
C ARG A 56 -14.10 -1.40 1.91
N PRO A 57 -14.00 -1.92 0.68
CA PRO A 57 -12.69 -2.25 0.10
C PRO A 57 -11.74 -1.06 0.12
N VAL A 58 -10.48 -1.31 0.44
CA VAL A 58 -9.42 -0.29 0.43
C VAL A 58 -9.28 0.28 -0.98
N ARG A 59 -9.32 1.61 -1.08
CA ARG A 59 -9.09 2.35 -2.32
C ARG A 59 -7.61 2.68 -2.40
N HIS A 60 -6.93 2.12 -3.39
CA HIS A 60 -5.53 2.44 -3.66
C HIS A 60 -5.44 3.52 -4.73
N CYS A 61 -4.32 4.22 -4.77
CA CYS A 61 -3.87 5.00 -5.92
C CYS A 61 -2.64 4.34 -6.55
N ILE A 62 -2.33 4.77 -7.77
CA ILE A 62 -1.01 4.58 -8.37
C ILE A 62 -0.19 5.85 -8.15
N MET A 63 1.02 5.69 -7.64
CA MET A 63 2.04 6.75 -7.60
C MET A 63 3.00 6.50 -8.76
N ILE A 64 3.06 7.45 -9.71
CA ILE A 64 3.92 7.31 -10.89
C ILE A 64 5.38 7.39 -10.46
N ASN A 65 6.20 6.48 -11.00
CA ASN A 65 7.63 6.51 -10.77
C ASN A 65 8.30 7.50 -11.73
N LYS A 66 8.96 8.54 -11.21
CA LYS A 66 9.65 9.57 -12.01
C LYS A 66 10.79 9.03 -12.88
N TYR A 67 11.32 7.85 -12.55
CA TYR A 67 12.38 7.20 -13.31
C TYR A 67 11.86 6.29 -14.45
N ALA A 68 10.55 6.03 -14.49
CA ALA A 68 9.95 5.18 -15.52
C ALA A 68 9.63 5.97 -16.80
N GLN A 69 9.56 5.26 -17.93
CA GLN A 69 9.19 5.85 -19.21
C GLN A 69 7.69 6.15 -19.30
N ILE A 70 7.34 7.43 -19.18
CA ILE A 70 5.95 7.90 -19.12
C ILE A 70 5.08 7.47 -20.31
N ASP A 71 5.65 7.37 -21.52
CA ASP A 71 4.90 6.95 -22.71
C ASP A 71 4.50 5.47 -22.64
N GLN A 72 5.35 4.62 -22.05
CA GLN A 72 5.01 3.22 -21.81
C GLN A 72 3.94 3.09 -20.73
N VAL A 73 4.00 3.91 -19.68
CA VAL A 73 2.96 3.97 -18.65
C VAL A 73 1.61 4.38 -19.24
N LYS A 74 1.58 5.43 -20.07
CA LYS A 74 0.38 5.89 -20.78
C LYS A 74 -0.18 4.81 -21.70
N ALA A 75 0.68 4.12 -22.45
CA ALA A 75 0.26 3.02 -23.32
C ALA A 75 -0.38 1.87 -22.53
N LYS A 76 0.23 1.48 -21.41
CA LYS A 76 -0.28 0.44 -20.51
C LYS A 76 -1.62 0.80 -19.87
N LEU A 77 -1.79 2.06 -19.48
CA LEU A 77 -3.01 2.53 -18.82
C LEU A 77 -4.09 3.01 -19.80
N LYS A 78 -3.84 2.97 -21.12
CA LYS A 78 -4.71 3.53 -22.17
C LYS A 78 -6.18 3.18 -21.99
N ASP A 79 -6.48 1.91 -21.77
CA ASP A 79 -7.86 1.41 -21.64
C ASP A 79 -8.51 1.83 -20.30
N THR A 80 -7.72 2.23 -19.31
CA THR A 80 -8.19 2.67 -17.98
C THR A 80 -8.18 4.19 -17.81
N LEU A 81 -7.62 4.97 -18.75
CA LEU A 81 -7.44 6.43 -18.60
C LEU A 81 -8.74 7.17 -18.26
N HIS A 82 -9.87 6.73 -18.81
CA HIS A 82 -11.18 7.33 -18.57
C HIS A 82 -11.63 7.21 -17.10
N ASP A 83 -11.19 6.17 -16.41
CA ASP A 83 -11.48 5.86 -15.01
C ASP A 83 -10.47 6.49 -14.03
N LEU A 84 -9.36 7.05 -14.52
CA LEU A 84 -8.37 7.69 -13.66
C LEU A 84 -8.77 9.12 -13.30
N VAL A 85 -8.52 9.49 -12.05
CA VAL A 85 -8.58 10.87 -11.54
C VAL A 85 -7.25 11.20 -10.88
N MET A 86 -6.68 12.35 -11.23
CA MET A 86 -5.46 12.85 -10.61
C MET A 86 -5.77 13.32 -9.18
N LEU A 87 -4.88 13.01 -8.24
CA LEU A 87 -4.93 13.53 -6.88
C LEU A 87 -4.09 14.82 -6.81
N ASP A 88 -4.71 15.95 -7.12
CA ASP A 88 -4.08 17.27 -7.27
C ASP A 88 -3.52 17.87 -5.97
N PHE A 89 -3.96 17.36 -4.81
CA PHE A 89 -3.43 17.71 -3.50
C PHE A 89 -2.09 17.03 -3.16
N LEU A 90 -1.52 16.25 -4.08
CA LEU A 90 -0.20 15.61 -3.93
C LEU A 90 0.77 16.16 -4.97
N SER A 91 1.99 16.52 -4.55
CA SER A 91 3.03 16.98 -5.48
C SER A 91 3.56 15.88 -6.40
N ILE A 92 3.57 14.62 -5.93
CA ILE A 92 3.92 13.46 -6.77
C ILE A 92 2.70 13.07 -7.61
N PRO A 93 2.84 12.85 -8.93
CA PRO A 93 1.74 12.41 -9.78
C PRO A 93 1.12 11.10 -9.28
N CYS A 94 -0.08 11.22 -8.71
CA CYS A 94 -0.85 10.11 -8.18
C CYS A 94 -2.23 10.07 -8.84
N TYR A 95 -2.71 8.87 -9.16
CA TYR A 95 -4.02 8.67 -9.77
C TYR A 95 -4.83 7.63 -9.03
N ALA A 96 -6.11 7.93 -8.77
CA ALA A 96 -7.07 6.99 -8.23
C ALA A 96 -8.08 6.55 -9.30
N SER A 97 -8.72 5.40 -9.09
CA SER A 97 -9.84 4.95 -9.92
C SER A 97 -11.15 5.58 -9.42
N LYS A 98 -11.94 6.18 -10.33
CA LYS A 98 -13.28 6.71 -10.04
C LYS A 98 -14.24 5.59 -9.63
N THR A 99 -14.14 4.45 -10.29
CA THR A 99 -15.01 3.28 -10.06
C THR A 99 -14.47 2.30 -9.01
N CYS A 100 -13.33 2.59 -8.37
CA CYS A 100 -12.63 1.68 -7.47
C CYS A 100 -12.20 0.36 -8.13
N SER A 101 -11.92 0.41 -9.43
CA SER A 101 -11.41 -0.71 -10.21
C SER A 101 -9.97 -1.06 -9.77
N ARG A 102 -9.56 -2.30 -10.01
CA ARG A 102 -8.17 -2.72 -9.77
C ARG A 102 -7.30 -2.20 -10.91
N PHE A 103 -6.15 -1.62 -10.55
CA PHE A 103 -5.12 -1.30 -11.53
C PHE A 103 -4.47 -2.57 -12.09
N PRO A 104 -3.97 -2.53 -13.32
CA PRO A 104 -3.02 -3.54 -13.79
C PRO A 104 -1.84 -3.66 -12.81
N PRO A 105 -1.23 -4.85 -12.67
CA PRO A 105 -0.07 -5.00 -11.82
C PRO A 105 1.09 -4.14 -12.34
N PRO A 106 1.91 -3.53 -11.47
CA PRO A 106 3.12 -2.84 -11.88
C PRO A 106 4.04 -3.75 -12.70
N SER A 107 4.75 -3.17 -13.66
CA SER A 107 5.70 -3.90 -14.50
C SER A 107 6.89 -3.03 -14.85
N LYS A 108 7.99 -3.69 -15.20
CA LYS A 108 9.18 -3.02 -15.68
C LYS A 108 9.00 -2.48 -17.10
N ASP A 109 9.60 -1.33 -17.36
CA ASP A 109 9.74 -0.75 -18.69
C ASP A 109 11.00 -1.29 -19.39
N SER A 110 11.31 -0.76 -20.57
CA SER A 110 12.48 -1.19 -21.35
C SER A 110 13.83 -0.81 -20.71
N HIS A 111 13.86 -0.06 -19.61
CA HIS A 111 15.05 0.22 -18.80
C HIS A 111 15.11 -0.63 -17.53
N GLU A 112 14.27 -1.66 -17.44
CA GLU A 112 14.14 -2.52 -16.25
C GLU A 112 13.64 -1.78 -14.99
N ILE A 113 13.01 -0.61 -15.15
CA ILE A 113 12.47 0.21 -14.06
C ILE A 113 10.95 0.02 -13.97
N THR A 114 10.44 -0.19 -12.76
CA THR A 114 9.00 -0.41 -12.54
C THR A 114 8.21 0.90 -12.69
N ASP A 115 7.09 0.83 -13.41
CA ASP A 115 6.30 1.98 -13.87
C ASP A 115 5.61 2.84 -12.80
N TYR A 116 4.91 2.20 -11.85
CA TYR A 116 4.22 2.88 -10.76
C TYR A 116 4.09 1.98 -9.54
N TYR A 117 3.82 2.58 -8.39
CA TYR A 117 3.59 1.85 -7.14
C TYR A 117 2.12 1.95 -6.72
N ILE A 118 1.51 0.83 -6.35
CA ILE A 118 0.13 0.80 -5.85
C ILE A 118 0.15 0.90 -4.33
N LEU A 119 -0.47 1.94 -3.77
CA LEU A 119 -0.50 2.20 -2.33
C LEU A 119 -1.73 3.00 -1.91
N ASP A 120 -1.89 3.17 -0.60
CA ASP A 120 -2.88 4.09 -0.03
C ASP A 120 -2.40 5.54 -0.19
N ALA A 121 -3.26 6.43 -0.70
CA ALA A 121 -2.92 7.84 -0.93
C ALA A 121 -2.50 8.58 0.35
N GLY A 122 -3.02 8.16 1.51
CA GLY A 122 -2.59 8.65 2.82
C GLY A 122 -1.12 8.36 3.13
N SER A 123 -0.52 7.34 2.51
CA SER A 123 0.94 7.11 2.63
C SER A 123 1.75 8.17 1.88
N VAL A 124 1.29 8.62 0.72
CA VAL A 124 1.94 9.71 -0.03
C VAL A 124 1.71 11.03 0.68
N LEU A 125 0.49 11.27 1.18
CA LEU A 125 0.15 12.47 1.95
C LEU A 125 0.99 12.60 3.23
N ALA A 126 1.29 11.49 3.91
CA ALA A 126 2.17 11.52 5.07
C ALA A 126 3.58 12.04 4.73
N THR A 127 4.13 11.65 3.57
CA THR A 127 5.42 12.15 3.10
C THR A 127 5.33 13.55 2.49
N GLU A 128 4.17 13.96 1.97
CA GLU A 128 3.89 15.33 1.55
C GLU A 128 3.99 16.28 2.76
N ALA A 129 3.37 15.90 3.88
CA ALA A 129 3.34 16.68 5.09
C ALA A 129 4.70 16.82 5.78
N LEU A 130 5.68 15.98 5.45
CA LEU A 130 7.06 16.12 5.91
C LEU A 130 7.82 17.23 5.17
N ASP A 131 7.26 17.78 4.08
CA ASP A 131 7.83 18.87 3.27
C ASP A 131 9.28 18.61 2.86
N ILE A 132 9.53 17.40 2.36
CA ILE A 132 10.87 16.95 1.96
C ILE A 132 11.36 17.77 0.77
N GLN A 133 12.49 18.44 0.96
CA GLN A 133 13.19 19.18 -0.06
C GLN A 133 14.16 18.28 -0.86
N PRO A 134 14.49 18.63 -2.11
CA PRO A 134 15.33 17.78 -2.95
C PRO A 134 16.72 17.47 -2.39
N ASP A 135 17.29 18.36 -1.58
CA ASP A 135 18.62 18.27 -0.97
C ASP A 135 18.60 17.72 0.46
N ASP A 136 17.43 17.32 0.98
CA ASP A 136 17.32 16.82 2.34
C ASP A 136 18.01 15.46 2.56
N HIS A 137 18.43 15.26 3.81
CA HIS A 137 18.89 13.98 4.33
C HIS A 137 17.82 13.37 5.22
N VAL A 138 17.11 12.37 4.72
CA VAL A 138 15.90 11.82 5.34
C VAL A 138 16.21 10.46 6.00
N LEU A 139 15.57 10.20 7.14
CA LEU A 139 15.58 8.91 7.82
C LEU A 139 14.16 8.30 7.82
N ASP A 140 14.00 7.14 7.19
CA ASP A 140 12.80 6.30 7.30
C ASP A 140 13.07 5.17 8.30
N LEU A 141 12.62 5.33 9.55
CA LEU A 141 12.98 4.43 10.65
C LEU A 141 12.32 3.04 10.58
N CYS A 142 11.17 2.94 9.90
CA CYS A 142 10.32 1.74 9.84
C CYS A 142 9.89 1.46 8.39
N ALA A 143 10.88 1.28 7.52
CA ALA A 143 10.72 1.47 6.08
C ALA A 143 9.92 0.38 5.35
N ALA A 144 9.94 -0.89 5.80
CA ALA A 144 9.29 -1.95 5.04
C ALA A 144 7.75 -1.91 5.18
N PRO A 145 6.98 -2.13 4.11
CA PRO A 145 7.37 -2.74 2.82
C PRO A 145 7.93 -1.78 1.76
N GLY A 146 8.06 -0.47 2.03
CA GLY A 146 8.78 0.47 1.17
C GLY A 146 7.96 1.52 0.43
N GLY A 147 6.62 1.53 0.55
CA GLY A 147 5.79 2.50 -0.18
C GLY A 147 6.06 3.97 0.19
N LYS A 148 6.26 4.26 1.49
CA LYS A 148 6.64 5.60 1.96
C LYS A 148 8.09 5.92 1.59
N THR A 149 9.00 4.95 1.75
CA THR A 149 10.38 5.04 1.30
C THR A 149 10.49 5.45 -0.16
N LEU A 150 9.74 4.79 -1.05
CA LEU A 150 9.67 5.17 -2.46
C LEU A 150 9.12 6.57 -2.64
N SER A 151 8.06 6.93 -1.92
CA SER A 151 7.49 8.29 -1.98
C SER A 151 8.52 9.36 -1.58
N ILE A 152 9.36 9.11 -0.58
CA ILE A 152 10.48 9.99 -0.22
C ILE A 152 11.49 10.09 -1.38
N LEU A 153 11.91 8.94 -1.95
CA LEU A 153 12.86 8.90 -3.08
C LEU A 153 12.35 9.63 -4.34
N GLN A 154 11.03 9.68 -4.55
CA GLN A 154 10.45 10.48 -5.63
C GLN A 154 10.69 11.99 -5.45
N ARG A 155 10.97 12.48 -4.24
CA ARG A 155 11.20 13.92 -3.96
C ARG A 155 12.68 14.31 -3.97
N LEU A 156 13.56 13.41 -3.54
CA LEU A 156 14.99 13.69 -3.45
C LEU A 156 15.65 13.86 -4.83
N ASP A 157 16.59 14.81 -4.90
CA ASP A 157 17.51 14.96 -6.01
C ASP A 157 18.65 13.93 -5.91
N LYS A 158 19.13 13.46 -7.06
CA LYS A 158 20.16 12.41 -7.09
C LYS A 158 21.53 12.88 -6.60
N GLN A 159 21.86 14.15 -6.81
CA GLN A 159 23.16 14.69 -6.48
C GLN A 159 23.24 15.05 -5.00
N TYR A 160 22.19 15.71 -4.49
CA TYR A 160 22.19 16.32 -3.16
C TYR A 160 21.47 15.49 -2.09
N GLY A 161 20.29 14.96 -2.41
CA GLY A 161 19.43 14.30 -1.43
C GLY A 161 19.95 12.93 -0.99
N ARG A 162 19.67 12.55 0.25
CA ARG A 162 20.04 11.24 0.81
C ARG A 162 18.89 10.64 1.61
N LEU A 163 18.71 9.33 1.53
CA LEU A 163 17.74 8.57 2.32
C LEU A 163 18.42 7.39 3.01
N THR A 164 18.30 7.34 4.34
CA THR A 164 18.58 6.14 5.12
C THR A 164 17.27 5.46 5.49
N SER A 165 17.12 4.20 5.11
CA SER A 165 15.93 3.38 5.40
C SER A 165 16.28 2.27 6.37
N ASN A 166 15.63 2.25 7.54
CA ASN A 166 15.83 1.23 8.56
C ASN A 166 14.65 0.27 8.62
N GLU A 167 14.92 -1.02 8.77
CA GLU A 167 13.92 -2.03 9.12
C GLU A 167 14.63 -3.14 9.89
N ILE A 168 14.15 -3.54 11.07
CA ILE A 168 14.89 -4.51 11.91
C ILE A 168 14.68 -5.97 11.49
N ALA A 169 13.55 -6.31 10.86
CA ALA A 169 13.29 -7.68 10.43
C ALA A 169 14.00 -7.95 9.09
N SER A 170 14.89 -8.95 9.06
CA SER A 170 15.73 -9.27 7.90
C SER A 170 14.92 -9.60 6.63
N ASP A 171 13.83 -10.35 6.75
CA ASP A 171 12.96 -10.68 5.62
C ASP A 171 12.24 -9.46 5.06
N ARG A 172 11.81 -8.55 5.94
CA ARG A 172 11.17 -7.29 5.53
C ARG A 172 12.19 -6.34 4.90
N ARG A 173 13.41 -6.26 5.43
CA ARG A 173 14.53 -5.54 4.80
C ARG A 173 14.84 -6.05 3.41
N ARG A 174 14.90 -7.36 3.23
CA ARG A 174 15.18 -7.97 1.91
C ARG A 174 14.14 -7.53 0.89
N ARG A 175 12.85 -7.57 1.26
CA ARG A 175 11.74 -7.09 0.41
C ARG A 175 11.85 -5.59 0.13
N LEU A 176 12.18 -4.79 1.14
CA LEU A 176 12.40 -3.35 0.97
C LEU A 176 13.49 -3.07 -0.07
N ARG A 177 14.66 -3.74 0.02
CA ARG A 177 15.73 -3.58 -0.98
C ARG A 177 15.26 -3.93 -2.38
N GLN A 178 14.58 -5.06 -2.55
CA GLN A 178 14.04 -5.48 -3.84
C GLN A 178 13.07 -4.46 -4.43
N VAL A 179 12.23 -3.84 -3.58
CA VAL A 179 11.33 -2.75 -4.01
C VAL A 179 12.14 -1.52 -4.42
N ILE A 180 13.14 -1.07 -3.66
CA ILE A 180 13.93 0.11 -4.04
C ILE A 180 14.70 -0.17 -5.36
N GLU A 181 15.34 -1.33 -5.46
CA GLU A 181 16.10 -1.77 -6.65
C GLU A 181 15.24 -1.89 -7.90
N SER A 182 13.96 -2.25 -7.79
CA SER A 182 13.08 -2.36 -8.96
C SER A 182 12.52 -1.02 -9.45
N TYR A 183 12.62 0.04 -8.64
CA TYR A 183 12.01 1.34 -8.94
C TYR A 183 13.04 2.44 -9.21
N LEU A 184 14.32 2.26 -8.89
CA LEU A 184 15.36 3.25 -9.12
C LEU A 184 16.41 2.76 -10.13
N PRO A 185 16.93 3.64 -11.00
CA PRO A 185 18.13 3.37 -11.77
C PRO A 185 19.32 3.02 -10.85
N PRO A 186 20.20 2.07 -11.23
CA PRO A 186 21.30 1.63 -10.36
C PRO A 186 22.25 2.75 -9.92
N ASP A 187 22.52 3.72 -10.79
CA ASP A 187 23.36 4.88 -10.49
C ASP A 187 22.71 5.78 -9.42
N VAL A 188 21.44 6.08 -9.59
CA VAL A 188 20.68 6.88 -8.61
C VAL A 188 20.56 6.16 -7.26
N LEU A 189 20.32 4.85 -7.29
CA LEU A 189 20.20 4.05 -6.07
C LEU A 189 21.49 4.09 -5.25
N ALA A 190 22.65 3.97 -5.91
CA ALA A 190 23.96 4.00 -5.26
C ALA A 190 24.24 5.34 -4.58
N ASP A 191 23.78 6.45 -5.16
CA ASP A 191 24.05 7.79 -4.64
C ASP A 191 23.06 8.22 -3.54
N VAL A 192 21.78 7.82 -3.65
CA VAL A 192 20.71 8.40 -2.82
C VAL A 192 20.28 7.50 -1.67
N SER A 193 20.34 6.17 -1.80
CA SER A 193 19.63 5.26 -0.89
C SER A 193 20.56 4.33 -0.12
N THR A 194 20.38 4.29 1.20
CA THR A 194 21.06 3.33 2.08
C THR A 194 20.03 2.55 2.91
N VAL A 195 20.09 1.21 2.90
CA VAL A 195 19.19 0.36 3.69
C VAL A 195 19.93 -0.33 4.84
N VAL A 196 19.51 -0.03 6.07
CA VAL A 196 20.10 -0.54 7.32
C VAL A 196 19.11 -1.37 8.12
N GLY A 197 19.62 -2.04 9.15
CA GLY A 197 18.85 -2.90 10.03
C GLY A 197 19.30 -2.81 11.48
N ARG A 198 19.37 -1.57 11.97
CA ARG A 198 19.82 -1.23 13.32
C ARG A 198 18.62 -1.18 14.26
N ASP A 199 18.81 -1.64 15.48
CA ASP A 199 18.03 -1.17 16.60
C ASP A 199 18.41 0.30 16.88
N GLY A 200 17.40 1.13 17.15
CA GLY A 200 17.58 2.57 17.35
C GLY A 200 18.46 2.89 18.54
#